data_AF-A0A8E0RYD4-F1
#
_entry.id   AF-A0A8E0RYD4-F1
#
_cell.length_a   1.000
_cell.length_b   1.000
_cell.length_c   1.000
_cell.angle_alpha   90.00
_cell.angle_beta   90.00
_cell.angle_gamma   90.00
#
_symmetry.space_group_name_H-M   'P 1'
#
loop_
_entity.id
_entity.type
_entity.pdbx_description
1 polymer ?
#
loop_
_entity_poly.entity_id
_entity_poly.type
_entity_poly.pdbx_seq_one_letter_code
_entity_poly.pdbx_strand_id
1 'polypeptide(L)'
;MYKWTVNWRLIPEDMFLDRRFHIMLLVLHLFFMSLLLLRFIRSRGGLTRFLSLHKPQTTVRPDSSAVLYPLFVCNFVGVAFSRSLHYQFYVWYFHTLLYLLWSSNQLSSPVRLLLLGLIELCWNTYPSTVYTSGLLHVCHFVLLICLLLSTPDGCQKVPTPMAQPPKVSKKSLPSKSSQKRNKQKQA
;
A
#
# COMPACT_ATOMS: atom_id res chain seq x y z
N MET A 1 -18.12 -12.55 24.28
CA MET A 1 -16.94 -12.10 23.50
C MET A 1 -16.40 -10.72 23.92
N TYR A 2 -17.08 -9.95 24.78
CA TYR A 2 -16.66 -8.60 25.20
C TYR A 2 -15.36 -8.56 26.02
N LYS A 3 -15.09 -9.60 26.84
CA LYS A 3 -13.87 -9.67 27.68
C LYS A 3 -12.54 -9.70 26.89
N TRP A 4 -12.56 -10.07 25.61
CA TRP A 4 -11.35 -10.33 24.81
C TRP A 4 -11.15 -9.35 23.65
N THR A 5 -11.92 -8.27 23.58
CA THR A 5 -11.79 -7.29 22.49
C THR A 5 -10.74 -6.24 22.84
N VAL A 6 -9.70 -6.13 22.01
CA VAL A 6 -8.65 -5.12 22.16
C VAL A 6 -9.17 -3.72 21.83
N ASN A 7 -10.06 -3.62 20.83
CA ASN A 7 -10.43 -2.34 20.24
C ASN A 7 -11.42 -1.53 21.09
N TRP A 8 -12.54 -2.10 21.55
CA TRP A 8 -13.68 -1.33 22.09
C TRP A 8 -13.85 -1.39 23.61
N ARG A 9 -12.77 -1.60 24.37
CA ARG A 9 -12.85 -1.66 25.84
C ARG A 9 -13.19 -0.31 26.50
N LEU A 10 -13.20 0.78 25.72
CA LEU A 10 -13.71 2.10 26.10
C LEU A 10 -15.25 2.15 26.22
N ILE A 11 -15.98 1.26 25.52
CA ILE A 11 -17.45 1.31 25.45
C ILE A 11 -18.06 0.29 26.41
N PRO A 12 -18.98 0.68 27.32
CA PRO A 12 -19.65 -0.24 28.24
C PRO A 12 -20.43 -1.34 27.49
N GLU A 13 -20.57 -2.50 28.13
CA GLU A 13 -21.11 -3.72 27.52
C GLU A 13 -22.52 -3.54 26.93
N ASP A 14 -23.34 -2.70 27.56
CA ASP A 14 -24.71 -2.39 27.11
C ASP A 14 -24.72 -1.74 25.73
N MET A 15 -23.83 -0.76 25.50
CA MET A 15 -23.68 -0.10 24.20
C MET A 15 -22.97 -0.98 23.17
N PHE A 16 -22.13 -1.91 23.63
CA PHE A 16 -21.43 -2.84 22.75
C PHE A 16 -22.34 -3.92 22.16
N LEU A 17 -23.40 -4.31 22.88
CA LEU A 17 -24.42 -5.27 22.44
C LEU A 17 -25.51 -4.64 21.57
N ASP A 18 -25.59 -3.31 21.55
CA ASP A 18 -26.65 -2.59 20.88
C ASP A 18 -26.61 -2.74 19.35
N ARG A 19 -27.79 -3.02 18.76
CA ARG A 19 -27.94 -3.13 17.30
C ARG A 19 -27.58 -1.84 16.57
N ARG A 20 -27.79 -0.69 17.23
CA ARG A 20 -27.45 0.64 16.70
C ARG A 20 -25.95 0.81 16.52
N PHE A 21 -25.15 0.33 17.47
CA PHE A 21 -23.69 0.38 17.39
C PHE A 21 -23.18 -0.44 16.20
N HIS A 22 -23.73 -1.63 15.98
CA HIS A 22 -23.40 -2.45 14.81
C HIS A 22 -23.69 -1.75 13.48
N ILE A 23 -24.86 -1.12 13.36
CA ILE A 23 -25.24 -0.38 12.15
C ILE A 23 -24.34 0.85 11.97
N MET A 24 -24.02 1.57 13.04
CA MET A 24 -23.13 2.73 12.99
C MET A 24 -21.73 2.34 12.49
N LEU A 25 -21.15 1.26 13.02
CA LEU A 25 -19.85 0.73 12.55
C LEU A 25 -19.90 0.36 11.08
N LEU A 26 -20.98 -0.30 10.64
CA LEU A 26 -21.18 -0.68 9.25
C LEU A 26 -21.29 0.55 8.33
N VAL A 27 -22.08 1.56 8.72
CA VAL A 27 -22.25 2.80 7.96
C VAL A 27 -20.91 3.53 7.83
N LEU A 28 -20.15 3.63 8.93
CA LEU A 28 -18.86 4.29 8.94
C LEU A 28 -17.83 3.55 8.07
N HIS A 29 -17.81 2.21 8.15
CA HIS A 29 -16.99 1.37 7.29
C HIS A 29 -17.32 1.59 5.81
N LEU A 30 -18.60 1.51 5.43
CA LEU A 30 -19.05 1.72 4.06
C LEU A 30 -18.75 3.14 3.57
N PHE A 31 -18.89 4.14 4.44
CA PHE A 31 -18.56 5.53 4.13
C PHE A 31 -17.08 5.69 3.79
N PHE A 32 -16.16 5.24 4.65
CA PHE A 32 -14.72 5.34 4.40
C PHE A 32 -14.26 4.50 3.21
N MET A 33 -14.82 3.29 3.03
CA MET A 33 -14.59 2.48 1.84
C MET A 33 -15.03 3.20 0.57
N SER A 34 -16.19 3.83 0.58
CA SER A 34 -16.70 4.60 -0.56
C SER A 34 -15.81 5.79 -0.87
N LEU A 35 -15.35 6.52 0.14
CA LEU A 35 -14.41 7.65 -0.04
C LEU A 35 -13.10 7.19 -0.69
N LEU A 36 -12.51 6.11 -0.19
CA LEU A 36 -11.27 5.54 -0.74
C LEU A 36 -11.48 5.02 -2.17
N LEU A 37 -12.61 4.39 -2.44
CA LEU A 37 -12.97 3.92 -3.78
C LEU A 37 -13.12 5.10 -4.75
N LEU A 38 -13.87 6.13 -4.39
CA LEU A 38 -14.03 7.34 -5.22
C LEU A 38 -12.69 8.04 -5.46
N ARG A 39 -11.86 8.16 -4.42
CA ARG A 39 -10.51 8.72 -4.49
C ARG A 39 -9.62 7.92 -5.43
N PHE A 40 -9.68 6.60 -5.37
CA PHE A 40 -8.91 5.68 -6.21
C PHE A 40 -9.35 5.74 -7.68
N ILE A 41 -10.66 5.73 -7.92
CA ILE A 41 -11.25 5.91 -9.25
C ILE A 41 -10.82 7.25 -9.85
N ARG A 42 -10.90 8.33 -9.07
CA ARG A 42 -10.43 9.66 -9.51
C ARG A 42 -8.92 9.67 -9.79
N SER A 43 -8.12 8.97 -8.99
CA SER A 43 -6.66 8.85 -9.20
C SER A 43 -6.28 8.09 -10.47
N ARG A 44 -7.10 7.11 -10.91
CA ARG A 44 -6.85 6.31 -12.13
C ARG A 44 -7.44 6.89 -13.42
N GLY A 45 -7.96 8.12 -13.38
CA GLY A 45 -8.52 8.79 -14.56
C GLY A 45 -10.04 8.70 -14.69
N GLY A 46 -10.75 8.50 -13.58
CA GLY A 46 -12.21 8.64 -13.50
C GLY A 46 -13.00 7.34 -13.67
N LEU A 47 -14.30 7.44 -13.37
CA LEU A 47 -15.23 6.31 -13.35
C LEU A 47 -15.46 5.72 -14.74
N THR A 48 -15.42 6.55 -15.78
CA THR A 48 -15.58 6.13 -17.18
C THR A 48 -14.44 5.24 -17.64
N ARG A 49 -13.19 5.55 -17.30
CA ARG A 49 -12.03 4.69 -17.64
C ARG A 49 -12.03 3.39 -16.82
N PHE A 50 -12.51 3.44 -15.58
CA PHE A 50 -12.67 2.26 -14.73
C PHE A 50 -13.79 1.32 -15.23
N LEU A 51 -14.94 1.86 -15.65
CA LEU A 51 -16.04 1.06 -16.23
C LEU A 51 -15.73 0.63 -17.67
N SER A 52 -14.97 1.43 -18.42
CA SER A 52 -14.54 1.13 -19.79
C SER A 52 -13.41 0.10 -19.86
N LEU A 53 -12.95 -0.45 -18.72
CA LEU A 53 -12.00 -1.58 -18.64
C LEU A 53 -12.52 -2.87 -19.30
N HIS A 54 -13.76 -2.89 -19.78
CA HIS A 54 -14.28 -3.97 -20.63
C HIS A 54 -13.73 -3.98 -22.06
N LYS A 55 -12.97 -2.95 -22.48
CA LYS A 55 -12.19 -3.03 -23.73
C LYS A 55 -10.76 -3.49 -23.41
N PRO A 56 -10.37 -4.73 -23.74
CA PRO A 56 -9.03 -5.23 -23.50
C PRO A 56 -8.08 -4.63 -24.54
N GLN A 57 -7.75 -3.35 -24.41
CA GLN A 57 -6.69 -2.73 -25.18
C GLN A 57 -5.65 -2.17 -24.23
N THR A 58 -4.76 -3.05 -23.78
CA THR A 58 -3.29 -2.94 -23.90
C THR A 58 -2.63 -3.92 -22.94
N THR A 59 -1.63 -4.64 -23.43
CA THR A 59 -0.82 -5.66 -22.76
C THR A 59 0.14 -5.03 -21.73
N VAL A 60 -0.37 -4.17 -20.84
CA VAL A 60 0.40 -3.64 -19.72
C VAL A 60 0.25 -4.63 -18.59
N ARG A 61 1.34 -5.27 -18.18
CA ARG A 61 1.33 -6.11 -16.98
C ARG A 61 0.90 -5.23 -15.79
N PRO A 62 -0.19 -5.56 -15.09
CA PRO A 62 -0.57 -4.81 -13.91
C PRO A 62 0.58 -4.92 -12.91
N ASP A 63 1.11 -3.78 -12.48
CA ASP A 63 2.08 -3.76 -11.39
C ASP A 63 1.41 -4.39 -10.17
N SER A 64 2.08 -5.36 -9.54
CA SER A 64 1.50 -6.10 -8.39
C SER A 64 1.19 -5.15 -7.24
N SER A 65 1.98 -4.08 -7.08
CA SER A 65 1.75 -3.01 -6.11
C SER A 65 0.39 -2.32 -6.30
N ALA A 66 -0.06 -2.17 -7.55
CA ALA A 66 -1.31 -1.49 -7.88
C ALA A 66 -2.55 -2.28 -7.50
N VAL A 67 -2.43 -3.60 -7.27
CA VAL A 67 -3.51 -4.46 -6.76
C VAL A 67 -3.36 -4.66 -5.25
N LEU A 68 -2.12 -4.82 -4.77
CA LEU A 68 -1.83 -5.10 -3.37
C LEU A 68 -2.17 -3.92 -2.46
N TYR A 69 -1.84 -2.69 -2.88
CA TYR A 69 -2.13 -1.48 -2.11
C TYR A 69 -3.63 -1.32 -1.78
N PRO A 70 -4.56 -1.27 -2.76
CA PRO A 70 -5.98 -1.14 -2.43
C PRO A 70 -6.52 -2.33 -1.65
N LEU A 71 -6.00 -3.55 -1.87
CA LEU A 71 -6.40 -4.73 -1.10
C LEU A 71 -6.06 -4.58 0.38
N PHE A 72 -4.84 -4.15 0.70
CA PHE A 72 -4.42 -3.93 2.09
C PHE A 72 -5.08 -2.71 2.73
N VAL A 73 -5.31 -1.63 1.98
CA VAL A 73 -6.07 -0.47 2.47
C VAL A 73 -7.50 -0.86 2.82
N CYS A 74 -8.18 -1.61 1.96
CA CYS A 74 -9.53 -2.11 2.23
C CYS A 74 -9.55 -3.02 3.47
N ASN A 75 -8.60 -3.95 3.58
CA ASN A 75 -8.49 -4.81 4.76
C ASN A 75 -8.32 -3.98 6.03
N PHE A 76 -7.40 -3.00 6.02
CA PHE A 76 -7.14 -2.11 7.15
C PHE A 76 -8.39 -1.33 7.59
N VAL A 77 -9.19 -0.80 6.65
CA VAL A 77 -10.45 -0.12 6.97
C VAL A 77 -11.46 -1.07 7.62
N GLY A 78 -11.49 -2.33 7.19
CA GLY A 78 -12.27 -3.38 7.87
C GLY A 78 -11.82 -3.62 9.31
N VAL A 79 -10.51 -3.64 9.56
CA VAL A 79 -9.93 -3.82 10.90
C VAL A 79 -10.27 -2.64 11.81
N ALA A 80 -10.10 -1.41 11.32
CA ALA A 80 -10.35 -0.19 12.09
C ALA A 80 -11.81 -0.07 12.57
N PHE A 81 -12.76 -0.50 11.73
CA PHE A 81 -14.20 -0.49 12.05
C PHE A 81 -14.74 -1.85 12.49
N SER A 82 -13.87 -2.83 12.78
CA SER A 82 -14.32 -4.11 13.31
C SER A 82 -14.78 -3.96 14.76
N ARG A 83 -15.91 -4.59 15.06
CA ARG A 83 -16.47 -4.69 16.42
C ARG A 83 -15.55 -5.44 17.38
N SER A 84 -14.77 -6.39 16.90
CA SER A 84 -13.94 -7.23 17.78
C SER A 84 -12.67 -7.63 17.08
N LEU A 85 -11.54 -7.42 17.76
CA LEU A 85 -10.22 -7.82 17.30
C LEU A 85 -9.68 -8.89 18.25
N HIS A 86 -9.32 -10.03 17.67
CA HIS A 86 -8.74 -11.16 18.38
C HIS A 86 -7.23 -11.24 18.12
N TYR A 87 -6.46 -11.70 19.10
CA TYR A 87 -5.00 -11.76 19.02
C TYR A 87 -4.46 -12.63 17.88
N GLN A 88 -5.21 -13.67 17.49
CA GLN A 88 -4.85 -14.48 16.31
C GLN A 88 -4.85 -13.67 15.00
N PHE A 89 -5.65 -12.61 14.91
CA PHE A 89 -5.69 -11.75 13.73
C PHE A 89 -4.47 -10.82 13.66
N TYR A 90 -3.78 -10.60 14.78
CA TYR A 90 -2.65 -9.67 14.86
C TYR A 90 -1.51 -10.01 13.91
N VAL A 91 -1.20 -11.31 13.74
CA VAL A 91 -0.09 -11.75 12.87
C VAL A 91 -0.24 -11.25 11.44
N TRP A 92 -1.45 -11.28 10.88
CA TRP A 92 -1.74 -10.80 9.53
C TRP A 92 -1.77 -9.27 9.49
N TYR A 93 -2.38 -8.66 10.50
CA TYR A 93 -2.51 -7.23 10.64
C TYR A 93 -1.14 -6.53 10.65
N PHE A 94 -0.20 -7.04 11.43
CA PHE A 94 1.15 -6.51 11.56
C PHE A 94 1.85 -6.42 10.18
N HIS A 95 1.87 -7.51 9.42
CA HIS A 95 2.51 -7.53 8.11
C HIS A 95 1.89 -6.54 7.12
N THR A 96 0.55 -6.44 7.10
CA THR A 96 -0.14 -5.46 6.23
C THR A 96 0.13 -4.02 6.64
N LEU A 97 0.27 -3.76 7.94
CA LEU A 97 0.54 -2.45 8.50
C LEU A 97 1.93 -1.95 8.11
N LEU A 98 2.97 -2.80 8.20
CA LEU A 98 4.33 -2.45 7.77
C LEU A 98 4.33 -1.96 6.32
N TYR A 99 3.65 -2.68 5.43
CA TYR A 99 3.52 -2.30 4.02
C TYR A 99 2.82 -0.94 3.87
N LEU A 100 1.67 -0.74 4.53
CA LEU A 100 0.89 0.51 4.42
C LEU A 100 1.65 1.74 4.92
N LEU A 101 2.40 1.62 6.01
CA LEU A 101 3.24 2.70 6.53
C LEU A 101 4.36 3.08 5.55
N TRP A 102 4.95 2.10 4.88
CA TRP A 102 6.06 2.34 3.96
C TRP A 102 5.60 2.81 2.58
N SER A 103 4.40 2.43 2.15
CA SER A 103 3.72 2.96 0.96
C SER A 103 3.14 4.36 1.17
N SER A 104 3.15 4.89 2.41
CA SER A 104 2.66 6.24 2.70
C SER A 104 3.82 7.23 2.71
N ASN A 105 4.08 7.88 1.56
CA ASN A 105 5.20 8.81 1.41
C ASN A 105 5.12 10.08 2.30
N GLN A 106 3.95 10.38 2.86
CA GLN A 106 3.77 11.57 3.71
C GLN A 106 4.29 11.42 5.14
N LEU A 107 4.49 10.18 5.62
CA LEU A 107 4.97 9.94 6.98
C LEU A 107 6.50 9.94 7.00
N SER A 108 7.12 10.72 7.89
CA SER A 108 8.56 10.61 8.15
C SER A 108 8.89 9.26 8.80
N SER A 109 10.07 8.70 8.50
CA SER A 109 10.56 7.45 9.10
C SER A 109 10.39 7.32 10.62
N PRO A 110 10.68 8.34 11.46
CA PRO A 110 10.44 8.24 12.90
C PRO A 110 8.96 8.10 13.27
N VAL A 111 8.05 8.77 12.55
CA VAL A 111 6.60 8.69 12.80
C VAL A 111 6.07 7.31 12.44
N ARG A 112 6.59 6.69 11.38
CA ARG A 112 6.26 5.31 11.00
C ARG A 112 6.61 4.33 12.12
N LEU A 113 7.83 4.41 12.63
CA LEU A 113 8.29 3.54 13.73
C LEU A 113 7.53 3.83 15.03
N LEU A 114 7.23 5.09 15.32
CA LEU A 114 6.41 5.46 16.48
C LEU A 114 5.01 4.86 16.38
N LEU A 115 4.32 4.98 15.24
CA LEU A 115 3.01 4.39 15.03
C LEU A 115 3.04 2.87 15.19
N LEU A 116 4.05 2.22 14.65
CA LEU A 116 4.23 0.77 14.75
C LEU A 116 4.48 0.34 16.21
N GLY A 117 5.33 1.07 16.93
CA GLY A 117 5.59 0.82 18.35
C GLY A 117 4.38 1.08 19.26
N LEU A 118 3.60 2.14 18.99
CA LEU A 118 2.37 2.42 19.76
C LEU A 118 1.30 1.35 19.52
N ILE A 119 1.16 0.89 18.28
CA ILE A 119 0.23 -0.20 17.94
C ILE A 119 0.69 -1.50 18.61
N GLU A 120 1.97 -1.86 18.50
CA GLU A 120 2.56 -3.02 19.19
C GLU A 120 2.33 -2.95 20.70
N LEU A 121 2.55 -1.79 21.33
CA LEU A 121 2.30 -1.57 22.75
C LEU A 121 0.82 -1.81 23.12
N CYS A 122 -0.11 -1.32 22.29
CA CYS A 122 -1.54 -1.52 22.50
C CYS A 122 -1.93 -3.01 22.43
N TRP A 123 -1.31 -3.76 21.53
CA TRP A 123 -1.54 -5.20 21.37
C TRP A 123 -0.82 -6.06 22.43
N ASN A 124 0.31 -5.60 22.96
CA ASN A 124 1.08 -6.31 23.98
C ASN A 124 0.57 -6.02 25.41
N THR A 125 -0.32 -5.05 25.59
CA THR A 125 -0.95 -4.78 26.89
C THR A 125 -2.13 -5.72 27.12
N TYR A 126 -1.91 -6.79 27.90
CA TYR A 126 -2.94 -7.76 28.30
C TYR A 126 -3.34 -7.57 29.78
N PRO A 127 -4.63 -7.38 30.10
CA PRO A 127 -5.77 -7.13 29.22
C PRO A 127 -5.91 -5.64 28.82
N SER A 128 -6.37 -5.33 27.61
CA SER A 128 -6.33 -3.96 27.03
C SER A 128 -6.98 -2.90 27.93
N THR A 129 -6.37 -1.77 28.26
CA THR A 129 -7.04 -0.75 29.09
C THR A 129 -7.91 0.17 28.23
N VAL A 130 -8.74 0.99 28.87
CA VAL A 130 -9.48 2.07 28.18
C VAL A 130 -8.52 2.98 27.41
N TYR A 131 -7.34 3.24 27.99
CA TYR A 131 -6.29 4.04 27.39
C TYR A 131 -5.69 3.38 26.14
N THR A 132 -5.34 2.09 26.18
CA THR A 132 -4.76 1.42 24.99
C THR A 132 -5.79 1.21 23.89
N SER A 133 -7.06 1.00 24.25
CA SER A 133 -8.19 0.96 23.32
C SER A 133 -8.39 2.30 22.59
N GLY A 134 -8.38 3.42 23.32
CA GLY A 134 -8.46 4.75 22.73
C GLY A 134 -7.24 5.10 21.87
N LEU A 135 -6.04 4.79 22.37
CA LEU A 135 -4.79 5.04 21.65
C LEU A 135 -4.72 4.25 20.33
N LEU A 136 -5.14 2.98 20.32
CA LEU A 136 -5.20 2.16 19.12
C LEU A 136 -6.11 2.79 18.06
N HIS A 137 -7.28 3.30 18.45
CA HIS A 137 -8.19 4.01 17.55
C HIS A 137 -7.59 5.31 17.02
N VAL A 138 -6.89 6.07 17.86
CA VAL A 138 -6.19 7.29 17.43
C VAL A 138 -5.12 6.94 16.40
N CYS A 139 -4.30 5.91 16.64
CA CYS A 139 -3.31 5.43 15.68
C CYS A 139 -3.96 4.99 14.36
N HIS A 140 -5.06 4.23 14.42
CA HIS A 140 -5.79 3.81 13.22
C HIS A 140 -6.37 5.01 12.46
N PHE A 141 -6.92 6.01 13.16
CA PHE A 141 -7.49 7.20 12.56
C PHE A 141 -6.43 8.07 11.89
N VAL A 142 -5.28 8.27 12.55
CA VAL A 142 -4.13 8.96 11.96
C VAL A 142 -3.66 8.23 10.70
N LEU A 143 -3.51 6.90 10.74
CA LEU A 143 -3.16 6.10 9.57
C LEU A 143 -4.18 6.24 8.45
N LEU A 144 -5.47 6.22 8.79
CA LEU A 144 -6.54 6.36 7.83
C LEU A 144 -6.53 7.74 7.15
N ILE A 145 -6.32 8.83 7.91
CA ILE A 145 -6.14 10.17 7.35
C ILE A 145 -4.91 10.23 6.45
N CYS A 146 -3.78 9.70 6.92
CA CYS A 146 -2.56 9.64 6.13
C CYS A 146 -2.77 8.89 4.82
N LEU A 147 -3.50 7.78 4.82
CA LEU A 147 -3.84 7.03 3.62
C LEU A 147 -4.79 7.80 2.69
N LEU A 148 -5.78 8.52 3.24
CA LEU A 148 -6.69 9.36 2.45
C LEU A 148 -5.96 10.53 1.75
N LEU A 149 -5.00 11.13 2.44
CA LEU A 149 -4.19 12.22 1.90
C LEU A 149 -3.09 11.71 0.97
N SER A 150 -2.59 10.49 1.18
CA SER A 150 -1.48 9.94 0.39
C SER A 150 -1.89 9.71 -1.04
N THR A 151 -0.95 9.92 -1.96
CA THR A 151 -1.16 9.57 -3.35
C THR A 151 -0.97 8.06 -3.46
N PRO A 152 -1.94 7.30 -4.02
CA PRO A 152 -1.77 5.86 -4.17
C PRO A 152 -0.55 5.57 -5.05
N ASP A 153 0.44 4.91 -4.47
CA ASP A 153 1.62 4.44 -5.18
C ASP A 153 1.22 3.38 -6.22
N GLY A 154 1.86 3.44 -7.39
CA GLY A 154 1.46 2.70 -8.60
C GLY A 154 1.29 3.60 -9.82
N CYS A 155 1.33 4.93 -9.64
CA CYS A 155 1.57 5.89 -10.72
C CYS A 155 3.00 6.46 -10.63
N GLN A 156 3.98 5.64 -10.21
CA GLN A 156 5.35 5.98 -10.54
C GLN A 156 5.42 5.89 -12.06
N LYS A 157 5.55 7.03 -12.74
CA LYS A 157 6.06 7.02 -14.11
C LYS A 157 7.33 6.20 -14.01
N VAL A 158 7.34 5.00 -14.61
CA VAL A 158 8.58 4.27 -14.86
C VAL A 158 9.55 5.34 -15.36
N PRO A 159 10.71 5.56 -14.72
CA PRO A 159 11.68 6.49 -15.25
C PRO A 159 11.85 6.09 -16.70
N THR A 160 11.46 6.96 -17.63
CA THR A 160 11.70 6.77 -19.05
C THR A 160 13.13 6.25 -19.12
N PRO A 161 13.39 5.07 -19.72
CA PRO A 161 14.77 4.59 -19.84
C PRO A 161 15.54 5.75 -20.40
N MET A 162 16.43 6.34 -19.58
CA MET A 162 17.20 7.50 -19.98
C MET A 162 17.78 7.11 -21.33
N ALA A 163 17.43 7.90 -22.35
CA ALA A 163 17.77 7.64 -23.72
C ALA A 163 19.21 7.14 -23.74
N GLN A 164 19.39 5.89 -24.18
CA GLN A 164 20.72 5.28 -24.25
C GLN A 164 21.62 6.30 -24.97
N PRO A 165 22.76 6.73 -24.39
CA PRO A 165 23.68 7.57 -25.12
C PRO A 165 23.99 6.84 -26.43
N PRO A 166 24.04 7.54 -27.58
CA PRO A 166 24.17 6.91 -28.88
C PRO A 166 25.34 5.94 -28.83
N LYS A 167 25.07 4.67 -29.18
CA LYS A 167 26.08 3.62 -29.30
C LYS A 167 27.19 4.17 -30.19
N VAL A 168 28.31 4.54 -29.59
CA VAL A 168 29.52 4.90 -30.32
C VAL A 168 29.89 3.65 -31.12
N SER A 169 29.63 3.69 -32.42
CA SER A 169 30.06 2.71 -33.39
C SER A 169 31.57 2.57 -33.24
N LYS A 170 32.02 1.49 -32.60
CA LYS A 170 33.43 1.10 -32.59
C LYS A 170 33.81 0.86 -34.05
N LYS A 171 34.43 1.87 -34.69
CA LYS A 171 35.13 1.68 -35.97
C LYS A 171 36.09 0.53 -35.75
N SER A 172 35.82 -0.59 -36.42
CA SER A 172 36.72 -1.72 -36.56
C SER A 172 38.08 -1.21 -37.02
N LEU A 173 39.11 -1.42 -36.20
CA LEU A 173 40.50 -1.28 -36.60
C LEU A 173 40.74 -2.21 -37.81
N PRO A 174 41.38 -1.76 -38.90
CA PRO A 174 41.77 -2.66 -39.98
C PRO A 174 42.87 -3.59 -39.48
N SER A 175 42.66 -4.91 -39.61
CA SER A 175 43.68 -5.92 -39.37
C SER A 175 44.79 -5.75 -40.42
N LYS A 176 46.01 -5.44 -39.96
CA LYS A 176 47.22 -5.47 -40.79
C LYS A 176 47.70 -6.92 -40.90
N SER A 177 47.07 -7.72 -41.75
CA SER A 177 47.56 -9.06 -42.05
C SER A 177 47.01 -9.60 -43.36
N SER A 178 47.41 -9.01 -44.50
CA SER A 178 47.42 -9.68 -45.83
C SER A 178 47.92 -8.74 -46.93
N GLN A 179 49.21 -8.37 -46.91
CA GLN A 179 49.84 -7.79 -48.10
C GLN A 179 51.37 -7.96 -48.10
N LYS A 180 51.85 -9.20 -47.97
CA LYS A 180 53.30 -9.50 -48.07
C LYS A 180 53.64 -10.72 -48.94
N ARG A 181 52.79 -11.10 -49.90
CA ARG A 181 53.02 -12.33 -50.70
C ARG A 181 53.05 -12.18 -52.23
N ASN A 182 53.16 -10.97 -52.79
CA ASN A 182 53.23 -10.79 -54.26
C ASN A 182 54.31 -9.80 -54.73
N LYS A 183 55.51 -9.87 -54.16
CA LYS A 183 56.71 -9.22 -54.73
C LYS A 183 57.94 -10.15 -54.63
N GLN A 184 57.84 -11.31 -55.27
CA GLN A 184 58.99 -12.16 -55.58
C GLN A 184 58.62 -13.04 -56.77
N LYS A 185 58.63 -12.44 -57.97
CA LYS A 185 58.71 -13.09 -59.28
C LYS A 185 58.74 -11.99 -60.34
N GLN A 186 59.92 -11.41 -60.52
CA GLN A 186 60.40 -10.71 -61.73
C GLN A 186 61.77 -10.10 -61.40
N ALA A 187 62.80 -10.90 -61.60
CA ALA A 187 64.17 -10.51 -61.92
C ALA A 187 64.73 -11.66 -62.75
#